data_AF-A0A2V8S1A9-F1
#
_entry.id   AF-A0A2V8S1A9-F1
#
_cell.length_a   1.000
_cell.length_b   1.000
_cell.length_c   1.000
_cell.angle_alpha   90.00
_cell.angle_beta   90.00
_cell.angle_gamma   90.00
#
_symmetry.space_group_name_H-M   'P 1'
#
loop_
_entity.id
_entity.type
_entity.pdbx_description
1 polymer ?
#
loop_
_entity_poly.entity_id
_entity_poly.type
_entity_poly.pdbx_seq_one_letter_code
_entity_poly.pdbx_strand_id
1 'polypeptide(L)'
;MKTNSGREYCLIVEGAYLSQSEAEHALRDPFIEEWVEETGRFRIHNLNEMEIVPGVVLGALGIEMLDEELFEIASTDPERPLTEHKARGVAEALRRHDMFDEITVEPRNVAHDADAQETGEQT
;
A
#
# COMPACT_ATOMS: atom_id res chain seq x y z
N MET A 1 21.54 -15.57 14.99
CA MET A 1 21.59 -14.09 15.00
C MET A 1 20.15 -13.59 14.96
N LYS A 2 19.72 -12.76 15.91
CA LYS A 2 18.38 -12.16 15.91
C LYS A 2 18.40 -11.03 14.88
N THR A 3 17.82 -11.28 13.71
CA THR A 3 17.53 -10.22 12.74
C THR A 3 16.52 -9.29 13.41
N ASN A 4 16.98 -8.11 13.79
CA ASN A 4 16.10 -7.01 14.12
C ASN A 4 15.55 -6.49 12.78
N SER A 5 14.73 -7.32 12.12
CA SER A 5 13.95 -6.91 10.96
C SER A 5 13.02 -5.82 11.47
N GLY A 6 13.30 -4.57 11.12
CA GLY A 6 12.38 -3.47 11.40
C GLY A 6 11.01 -3.93 10.92
N ARG A 7 10.00 -3.92 11.82
CA ARG A 7 8.66 -4.34 11.45
C ARG A 7 8.14 -3.33 10.45
N GLU A 8 8.25 -3.67 9.18
CA GLU A 8 7.54 -2.98 8.11
C GLU A 8 6.06 -3.27 8.29
N TYR A 9 5.20 -2.33 7.91
CA TYR A 9 3.77 -2.48 7.96
C TYR A 9 3.20 -2.32 6.56
N CYS A 10 2.07 -2.96 6.32
CA CYS A 10 1.25 -2.78 5.13
C CYS A 10 -0.19 -2.54 5.57
N LEU A 11 -1.02 -2.14 4.60
CA LEU A 11 -2.46 -2.09 4.78
C LEU A 11 -3.06 -3.22 3.97
N ILE A 12 -3.97 -3.97 4.56
CA ILE A 12 -4.83 -4.91 3.87
C ILE A 12 -6.16 -4.19 3.66
N VAL A 13 -6.58 -4.09 2.41
CA VAL A 13 -7.80 -3.36 2.03
C VAL A 13 -8.72 -4.23 1.21
N GLU A 14 -10.01 -4.10 1.46
CA GLU A 14 -11.07 -4.76 0.69
C GLU A 14 -11.79 -3.73 -0.17
N GLY A 15 -12.06 -4.07 -1.42
CA GLY A 15 -12.83 -3.22 -2.31
C GLY A 15 -13.26 -3.95 -3.58
N ALA A 16 -14.40 -3.54 -4.13
CA ALA A 16 -15.01 -4.12 -5.33
C ALA A 16 -14.27 -3.75 -6.64
N TYR A 17 -12.94 -3.97 -6.67
CA TYR A 17 -12.07 -3.72 -7.81
C TYR A 17 -11.68 -5.03 -8.49
N LEU A 18 -11.75 -5.06 -9.82
CA LEU A 18 -11.52 -6.28 -10.61
C LEU A 18 -10.04 -6.50 -10.93
N SER A 19 -9.18 -5.52 -10.66
CA SER A 19 -7.75 -5.58 -10.98
C SER A 19 -6.90 -4.68 -10.08
N GLN A 20 -5.62 -5.03 -9.95
CA GLN A 20 -4.62 -4.20 -9.25
C GLN A 20 -4.56 -2.77 -9.82
N SER A 21 -4.63 -2.62 -11.15
CA SER A 21 -4.59 -1.30 -11.78
C SER A 21 -5.80 -0.44 -11.41
N GLU A 22 -6.99 -1.05 -11.33
CA GLU A 22 -8.20 -0.35 -10.91
C GLU A 22 -8.12 0.11 -9.45
N ALA A 23 -7.65 -0.77 -8.56
CA ALA A 23 -7.41 -0.43 -7.17
C ALA A 23 -6.30 0.64 -7.02
N GLU A 24 -5.29 0.66 -7.90
CA GLU A 24 -4.25 1.70 -7.92
C GLU A 24 -4.80 3.06 -8.32
N HIS A 25 -5.70 3.09 -9.30
CA HIS A 25 -6.42 4.31 -9.66
C HIS A 25 -7.27 4.79 -8.50
N ALA A 26 -8.06 3.92 -7.88
CA ALA A 26 -8.85 4.25 -6.71
C ALA A 26 -8.01 4.79 -5.53
N LEU A 27 -6.80 4.25 -5.33
CA LEU A 27 -5.88 4.74 -4.32
C LEU A 27 -5.40 6.18 -4.62
N ARG A 28 -5.17 6.53 -5.89
CA ARG A 28 -4.52 7.78 -6.29
C ARG A 28 -5.48 8.90 -6.62
N ASP A 29 -6.57 8.59 -7.30
CA ASP A 29 -7.54 9.55 -7.85
C ASP A 29 -8.03 10.58 -6.81
N PRO A 30 -8.50 10.22 -5.60
CA PRO A 30 -9.01 11.21 -4.65
C PRO A 30 -7.96 12.25 -4.22
N PHE A 31 -6.70 11.84 -4.08
CA PHE A 31 -5.62 12.75 -3.73
C PHE A 31 -5.22 13.63 -4.93
N ILE A 32 -5.24 13.08 -6.14
CA ILE A 32 -4.97 13.84 -7.36
C ILE A 32 -6.05 14.90 -7.57
N GLU A 33 -7.31 14.54 -7.34
CA GLU A 33 -8.44 15.46 -7.40
C GLU A 33 -8.25 16.61 -6.39
N GLU A 34 -8.01 16.31 -5.11
CA GLU A 34 -7.76 17.31 -4.07
C GLU A 34 -6.59 18.23 -4.45
N TRP A 35 -5.47 17.67 -4.93
CA TRP A 35 -4.32 18.45 -5.39
C TRP A 35 -4.64 19.37 -6.57
N VAL A 36 -5.42 18.89 -7.54
CA VAL A 36 -5.85 19.69 -8.70
C VAL A 36 -6.78 20.81 -8.25
N GLU A 37 -7.67 20.55 -7.29
CA GLU A 37 -8.54 21.56 -6.70
C GLU A 37 -7.73 22.66 -5.97
N GLU A 38 -6.68 22.28 -5.23
CA GLU A 38 -5.84 23.23 -4.49
C GLU A 38 -4.87 24.02 -5.39
N THR A 39 -4.24 23.35 -6.37
CA THR A 39 -3.11 23.91 -7.14
C THR A 39 -3.45 24.28 -8.58
N GLY A 40 -4.58 23.78 -9.10
CA GLY A 40 -5.05 24.00 -10.47
C GLY A 40 -4.31 23.22 -11.55
N ARG A 41 -3.36 22.33 -11.21
CA ARG A 41 -2.60 21.54 -12.19
C ARG A 41 -2.04 20.25 -11.61
N PHE A 42 -1.97 19.20 -12.44
CA PHE A 42 -1.32 17.94 -12.10
C PHE A 42 -0.35 17.48 -13.19
N ARG A 43 0.77 16.88 -12.77
CA ARG A 43 1.74 16.15 -13.59
C ARG A 43 2.19 14.92 -12.81
N ILE A 44 2.56 13.86 -13.51
CA ILE A 44 2.94 12.57 -12.89
C ILE A 44 4.04 12.71 -11.82
N HIS A 45 5.02 13.60 -12.00
CA HIS A 45 6.07 13.80 -10.99
C HIS A 45 5.54 14.39 -9.66
N ASN A 46 4.37 15.04 -9.67
CA ASN A 46 3.75 15.58 -8.46
C ASN A 46 3.30 14.46 -7.50
N LEU A 47 3.13 13.21 -7.96
CA LEU A 47 2.85 12.09 -7.07
C LEU A 47 3.92 11.91 -5.98
N ASN A 48 5.18 12.23 -6.30
CA ASN A 48 6.29 12.16 -5.35
C ASN A 48 6.39 13.40 -4.44
N GLU A 49 5.59 14.43 -4.71
CA GLU A 49 5.52 15.67 -3.92
C GLU A 49 4.28 15.67 -2.99
N MET A 50 3.28 14.86 -3.30
CA MET A 50 2.04 14.73 -2.55
C MET A 50 2.23 13.85 -1.32
N GLU A 51 2.33 14.47 -0.15
CA GLU A 51 2.35 13.77 1.14
C GLU A 51 0.92 13.44 1.59
N ILE A 52 0.59 12.16 1.70
CA ILE A 52 -0.69 11.69 2.27
C ILE A 52 -0.68 11.90 3.78
N VAL A 53 0.46 11.54 4.39
CA VAL A 53 0.79 11.78 5.79
C VAL A 53 2.26 12.15 5.88
N PRO A 54 2.72 12.79 6.97
CA PRO A 54 4.11 13.22 7.10
C PRO A 54 5.11 12.08 6.84
N GLY A 55 5.92 12.25 5.79
CA GLY A 55 6.94 11.28 5.38
C GLY A 55 6.43 10.05 4.62
N VAL A 56 5.20 10.09 4.07
CA VAL A 56 4.66 9.12 3.11
C VAL A 56 4.11 9.87 1.91
N VAL A 57 4.78 9.70 0.76
CA VAL A 57 4.35 10.30 -0.51
C VAL A 57 3.47 9.32 -1.27
N LEU A 58 2.46 9.82 -1.97
CA LEU A 58 1.53 9.00 -2.74
C LEU A 58 2.24 8.16 -3.80
N GLY A 59 3.26 8.72 -4.46
CA GLY A 59 4.07 8.02 -5.46
C GLY A 59 4.94 6.87 -4.90
N ALA A 60 5.13 6.81 -3.58
CA ALA A 60 5.82 5.71 -2.91
C ALA A 60 4.86 4.63 -2.40
N LEU A 61 3.54 4.79 -2.55
CA LEU A 61 2.58 3.74 -2.27
C LEU A 61 2.32 2.90 -3.52
N GLY A 62 2.45 1.58 -3.36
CA GLY A 62 2.04 0.59 -4.32
C GLY A 62 0.89 -0.23 -3.75
N ILE A 63 0.08 -0.77 -4.64
CA ILE A 63 -0.99 -1.70 -4.32
C ILE A 63 -0.73 -3.00 -5.06
N GLU A 64 -0.90 -4.13 -4.37
CA GLU A 64 -0.75 -5.48 -4.92
C GLU A 64 -2.05 -6.25 -4.64
N MET A 65 -2.54 -7.00 -5.62
CA MET A 65 -3.72 -7.85 -5.42
C MET A 65 -3.30 -9.13 -4.70
N LEU A 66 -3.91 -9.43 -3.56
CA LEU A 66 -3.67 -10.65 -2.81
C LEU A 66 -4.67 -11.76 -3.18
N ASP A 67 -5.95 -11.38 -3.34
CA ASP A 67 -7.05 -12.28 -3.71
C ASP A 67 -8.18 -11.47 -4.39
N GLU A 68 -9.30 -12.11 -4.69
CA GLU A 68 -10.52 -11.45 -5.15
C GLU A 68 -10.97 -10.37 -4.15
N GLU A 69 -11.09 -9.13 -4.62
CA GLU A 69 -11.48 -7.95 -3.82
C GLU A 69 -10.53 -7.60 -2.66
N LEU A 70 -9.39 -8.29 -2.50
CA LEU A 70 -8.43 -8.10 -1.41
C LEU A 70 -7.07 -7.62 -1.92
N PHE A 71 -6.58 -6.52 -1.35
CA PHE A 71 -5.35 -5.86 -1.79
C PHE A 71 -4.42 -5.51 -0.64
N GLU A 72 -3.11 -5.56 -0.89
CA GLU A 72 -2.07 -5.03 -0.02
C GLU A 72 -1.64 -3.65 -0.52
N ILE A 73 -1.62 -2.65 0.36
CA ILE A 73 -0.95 -1.36 0.12
C ILE A 73 0.33 -1.30 0.96
N ALA A 74 1.46 -1.09 0.30
CA ALA A 74 2.77 -1.01 0.93
C ALA A 74 3.63 0.08 0.29
N SER A 75 4.74 0.42 0.97
CA SER A 75 5.75 1.29 0.35
C SER A 75 6.49 0.53 -0.75
N THR A 76 6.60 1.14 -1.93
CA THR A 76 7.45 0.67 -3.03
C THR A 76 8.89 1.17 -2.90
N ASP A 77 9.15 2.10 -1.97
CA ASP A 77 10.47 2.64 -1.68
C ASP A 77 11.11 1.87 -0.49
N PRO A 78 12.13 1.02 -0.73
CA PRO A 78 12.79 0.26 0.33
C PRO A 78 13.58 1.16 1.29
N GLU A 79 13.94 2.39 0.90
CA GLU A 79 14.58 3.35 1.80
C GLU A 79 13.57 4.03 2.73
N ARG A 80 12.28 3.92 2.43
CA ARG A 80 11.18 4.56 3.17
C ARG A 80 10.05 3.58 3.44
N PRO A 81 10.28 2.52 4.25
CA PRO A 81 9.22 1.60 4.61
C PRO A 81 8.13 2.27 5.46
N LEU A 82 6.93 1.71 5.41
CA LEU A 82 5.85 2.12 6.30
C LEU A 82 6.13 1.58 7.71
N THR A 83 6.19 2.50 8.67
CA THR A 83 6.12 2.17 10.09
C THR A 83 4.64 2.01 10.49
N GLU A 84 4.36 1.39 11.64
CA GLU A 84 2.98 1.26 12.13
C GLU A 84 2.24 2.60 12.18
N HIS A 85 2.92 3.64 12.66
CA HIS A 85 2.34 4.98 12.77
C HIS A 85 2.00 5.57 11.40
N LYS A 86 2.89 5.40 10.41
CA LYS A 86 2.66 5.83 9.03
C LYS A 86 1.53 5.04 8.37
N ALA A 87 1.53 3.72 8.52
CA ALA A 87 0.48 2.85 7.95
C ALA A 87 -0.91 3.18 8.54
N ARG A 88 -0.99 3.44 9.85
CA ARG A 88 -2.22 3.94 10.49
C ARG A 88 -2.66 5.28 9.92
N GLY A 89 -1.74 6.22 9.75
CA GLY A 89 -2.06 7.53 9.16
C GLY A 89 -2.58 7.41 7.72
N VAL A 90 -1.95 6.54 6.90
CA VAL A 90 -2.43 6.24 5.55
C VAL A 90 -3.82 5.61 5.60
N ALA A 91 -4.06 4.67 6.51
CA ALA A 91 -5.37 4.04 6.66
C ALA A 91 -6.45 5.06 7.01
N GLU A 92 -6.17 5.99 7.92
CA GLU A 92 -7.09 7.08 8.27
C GLU A 92 -7.35 8.04 7.10
N ALA A 93 -6.34 8.34 6.29
CA ALA A 93 -6.50 9.14 5.09
C ALA A 93 -7.41 8.44 4.06
N LEU A 94 -7.18 7.16 3.79
CA LEU A 94 -7.99 6.37 2.86
C LEU A 94 -9.44 6.23 3.34
N ARG A 95 -9.66 6.02 4.64
CA ARG A 95 -11.01 6.00 5.23
C ARG A 95 -11.75 7.32 5.06
N ARG A 96 -11.05 8.46 4.95
CA ARG A 96 -11.69 9.76 4.73
C ARG A 96 -12.27 9.88 3.32
N HIS A 97 -11.66 9.21 2.35
CA HIS A 97 -12.09 9.21 0.97
C HIS A 97 -13.08 8.08 0.64
N ASP A 98 -13.36 7.18 1.60
CA ASP A 98 -14.35 6.09 1.47
C ASP A 98 -14.07 5.18 0.25
N MET A 99 -12.79 4.99 -0.09
CA MET A 99 -12.39 4.23 -1.29
C MET A 99 -12.47 2.70 -1.10
N PHE A 100 -12.31 2.21 0.11
CA PHE A 100 -12.24 0.78 0.41
C PHE A 100 -13.25 0.44 1.49
N ASP A 101 -13.91 -0.71 1.36
CA ASP A 101 -14.94 -1.20 2.29
C ASP A 101 -14.34 -1.53 3.66
N GLU A 102 -13.18 -2.20 3.67
CA GLU A 102 -12.41 -2.48 4.88
C GLU A 102 -10.95 -2.08 4.71
N ILE A 103 -10.34 -1.55 5.77
CA ILE A 103 -8.92 -1.17 5.80
C ILE A 103 -8.34 -1.60 7.14
N THR A 104 -7.37 -2.51 7.09
CA THR A 104 -6.67 -3.08 8.24
C THR A 104 -5.16 -2.82 8.12
N VAL A 105 -4.49 -2.54 9.25
CA VAL A 105 -3.03 -2.31 9.29
C VAL A 105 -2.36 -3.54 9.87
N GLU A 106 -1.48 -4.15 9.10
CA GLU A 106 -0.78 -5.38 9.49
C GLU A 106 0.73 -5.23 9.43
N PRO A 107 1.50 -5.95 10.28
CA PRO A 107 2.93 -6.06 10.09
C PRO A 107 3.20 -6.82 8.78
N ARG A 108 3.96 -6.20 7.88
CA ARG A 108 4.38 -6.81 6.62
C ARG A 108 5.39 -7.90 6.93
N ASN A 109 4.93 -9.15 6.88
CA ASN A 109 5.80 -10.29 7.11
C ASN A 109 6.60 -10.53 5.82
N VAL A 110 7.78 -9.91 5.70
CA VAL A 110 8.79 -10.22 4.67
C VAL A 110 9.43 -11.59 4.91
N ALA A 111 8.62 -12.59 5.25
CA ALA A 111 9.02 -13.99 5.28
C ALA A 111 9.00 -14.51 3.84
N HIS A 112 10.11 -14.24 3.15
CA HIS A 112 10.80 -15.10 2.19
C HIS A 112 9.96 -16.14 1.44
N ASP A 113 10.03 -16.11 0.11
CA ASP A 113 10.03 -17.29 -0.78
C ASP A 113 10.99 -18.38 -0.28
N ALA A 114 10.61 -19.08 0.77
CA ALA A 114 11.33 -20.22 1.33
C ALA A 114 10.33 -21.24 1.88
N ASP A 115 9.34 -21.59 1.07
CA ASP A 115 8.73 -22.92 1.17
C ASP A 115 8.30 -23.41 -0.21
N ALA A 116 9.31 -23.68 -1.04
CA ALA A 116 9.20 -24.65 -2.13
C ALA A 116 10.09 -25.85 -1.78
N GLN A 117 9.84 -26.47 -0.63
CA GLN A 117 10.36 -27.80 -0.30
C GLN A 117 9.27 -28.62 0.37
N GLU A 118 8.48 -29.33 -0.43
CA GLU A 118 8.36 -30.79 -0.38
C GLU A 118 7.13 -31.22 -1.21
N THR A 119 7.32 -32.12 -2.17
CA THR A 119 6.82 -33.52 -2.09
C THR A 119 7.00 -34.27 -3.42
N GLY A 120 7.39 -35.54 -3.32
CA GLY A 120 7.40 -36.54 -4.41
C GLY A 120 8.80 -36.81 -4.97
N GLU A 121 9.40 -38.00 -4.90
CA GLU A 121 8.88 -39.33 -4.60
C GLU A 121 10.07 -40.22 -4.23
N GLN A 122 9.99 -40.92 -3.09
CA GLN A 122 10.75 -42.15 -2.88
C GLN A 122 9.88 -43.30 -3.38
N THR A 123 10.32 -43.99 -4.43
CA THR A 123 10.08 -45.43 -4.62
C THR A 123 11.18 -46.03 -5.48
#